data_AF-A0A9X3X996-F1
#
_entry.id   AF-A0A9X3X996-F1
#
_cell.length_a   1.000
_cell.length_b   1.000
_cell.length_c   1.000
_cell.angle_alpha   90.00
_cell.angle_beta   90.00
_cell.angle_gamma   90.00
#
_symmetry.space_group_name_H-M   'P 1'
#
loop_
_entity.id
_entity.type
_entity.pdbx_description
1 polymer ?
#
loop_
_entity_poly.entity_id
_entity_poly.type
_entity_poly.pdbx_seq_one_letter_code
_entity_poly.pdbx_strand_id
1 'polypeptide(L)'
;MPASGRVMLHGVTVAPCKLGGEIWDGVGQIEPSQIDLLGNLLRGRVPYVEIAKALAAPANEALDKPDVKGRAKIVGPMESAPVRLTGQSDSFTPQFQGPPTFENVPFDGSARLAVELLDDDMVDDDPIGSFQLGPDEMLEAFRAGNVHQVRVDSQTNGQVLFAAISVLAD
;
A
#
# COMPACT_ATOMS: atom_id res chain seq x y z
N MET A 1 -19.03 -12.07 -12.86
CA MET A 1 -17.91 -12.35 -11.92
C MET A 1 -17.98 -13.82 -11.56
N PRO A 2 -16.84 -14.52 -11.39
CA PRO A 2 -16.84 -15.83 -10.74
C PRO A 2 -17.35 -15.71 -9.30
N ALA A 3 -17.76 -16.83 -8.70
CA ALA A 3 -18.28 -16.84 -7.33
C ALA A 3 -17.20 -16.51 -6.29
N SER A 4 -15.97 -16.97 -6.54
CA SER A 4 -14.79 -16.70 -5.73
C SER A 4 -13.55 -16.55 -6.61
N GLY A 5 -12.45 -16.14 -6.01
CA GLY A 5 -11.15 -16.12 -6.67
C GLY A 5 -9.99 -15.91 -5.71
N ARG A 6 -8.81 -15.71 -6.30
CA ARG A 6 -7.58 -15.37 -5.60
C ARG A 6 -7.32 -13.88 -5.62
N VAL A 7 -6.99 -13.32 -4.46
CA VAL A 7 -6.54 -11.94 -4.29
C VAL A 7 -5.07 -11.97 -3.87
N MET A 8 -4.21 -11.27 -4.60
CA MET A 8 -2.78 -11.18 -4.31
C MET A 8 -2.40 -9.74 -3.99
N LEU A 9 -1.67 -9.52 -2.89
CA LEU A 9 -1.12 -8.23 -2.53
C LEU A 9 0.38 -8.19 -2.90
N HIS A 10 0.72 -7.41 -3.92
CA HIS A 10 2.08 -7.37 -4.50
C HIS A 10 3.00 -6.40 -3.79
N GLY A 11 2.45 -5.34 -3.20
CA GLY A 11 3.24 -4.29 -2.59
C GLY A 11 2.40 -3.06 -2.30
N VAL A 12 3.06 -2.02 -1.83
CA VAL A 12 2.46 -0.71 -1.58
C VAL A 12 3.35 0.40 -2.10
N THR A 13 2.78 1.60 -2.17
CA THR A 13 3.52 2.85 -2.36
C THR A 13 3.32 3.69 -1.12
N VAL A 14 4.41 4.07 -0.47
CA VAL A 14 4.44 4.86 0.77
C VAL A 14 4.85 6.29 0.42
N ALA A 15 4.32 7.26 1.14
CA ALA A 15 4.76 8.64 1.07
C ALA A 15 6.25 8.75 1.47
N PRO A 16 6.97 9.81 1.05
CA PRO A 16 8.36 10.00 1.41
C PRO A 16 8.58 10.44 2.87
N CYS A 17 7.50 10.67 3.62
CA CYS A 17 7.55 11.13 5.01
C CYS A 17 6.36 10.60 5.83
N LYS A 18 6.52 10.64 7.15
CA LYS A 18 5.45 10.42 8.14
C LYS A 18 4.45 11.58 8.13
N LEU A 19 3.35 11.40 8.86
CA LEU A 19 2.41 12.48 9.13
C LEU A 19 3.13 13.65 9.80
N GLY A 20 3.07 14.83 9.18
CA GLY A 20 3.74 16.04 9.69
C GLY A 20 5.07 16.37 9.02
N GLY A 21 5.60 15.50 8.15
CA GLY A 21 6.79 15.77 7.34
C GLY A 21 8.08 15.12 7.84
N GLU A 22 8.04 14.39 8.95
CA GLU A 22 9.19 13.65 9.47
C GLU A 22 9.66 12.59 8.46
N ILE A 23 10.97 12.44 8.29
CA ILE A 23 11.51 11.32 7.52
C ILE A 23 11.19 9.99 8.22
N TRP A 24 11.11 8.89 7.45
CA TRP A 24 10.78 7.57 7.97
C TRP A 24 11.86 7.08 8.93
N ASP A 25 12.98 6.72 8.32
CA ASP A 25 14.17 6.34 9.03
C ASP A 25 15.00 7.60 9.32
N GLY A 26 15.76 7.60 10.41
CA GLY A 26 16.67 8.70 10.73
C GLY A 26 16.04 9.89 11.46
N VAL A 27 16.69 11.06 11.34
CA VAL A 27 16.30 12.29 12.06
C VAL A 27 16.17 13.46 11.11
N GLY A 28 14.99 14.08 11.06
CA GLY A 28 14.76 15.29 10.28
C GLY A 28 13.35 15.46 9.77
N GLN A 29 13.20 16.40 8.85
CA GLN A 29 11.97 16.72 8.14
C GLN A 29 12.31 16.80 6.66
N ILE A 30 11.40 16.33 5.80
CA ILE A 30 11.53 16.59 4.37
C ILE A 30 11.29 18.06 4.08
N GLU A 31 11.83 18.58 2.96
CA GLU A 31 11.64 19.99 2.64
C GLU A 31 10.14 20.31 2.44
N PRO A 32 9.63 21.45 2.95
CA PRO A 32 8.23 21.83 2.78
C PRO A 32 7.78 21.87 1.31
N SER A 33 8.68 22.25 0.41
CA SER A 33 8.44 22.26 -1.04
C SER A 33 8.13 20.86 -1.61
N GLN A 34 8.75 19.81 -1.07
CA GLN A 34 8.50 18.41 -1.43
C GLN A 34 7.15 17.93 -0.88
N ILE A 35 6.80 18.33 0.35
CA ILE A 35 5.47 18.07 0.94
C ILE A 35 4.38 18.68 0.08
N ASP A 36 4.55 19.94 -0.32
CA ASP A 36 3.58 20.67 -1.15
C ASP A 36 3.42 20.03 -2.53
N LEU A 37 4.53 19.63 -3.17
CA LEU A 37 4.50 18.94 -4.46
C LEU A 37 3.69 17.65 -4.36
N LEU A 38 4.00 16.78 -3.39
CA LEU A 38 3.28 15.52 -3.21
C LEU A 38 1.80 15.77 -2.86
N GLY A 39 1.52 16.71 -1.96
CA GLY A 39 0.16 17.09 -1.60
C GLY A 39 -0.65 17.58 -2.80
N ASN A 40 -0.03 18.32 -3.71
CA ASN A 40 -0.66 18.75 -4.96
C ASN A 40 -0.93 17.58 -5.92
N LEU A 41 0.02 16.66 -6.07
CA LEU A 41 -0.16 15.46 -6.90
C LEU A 41 -1.29 14.57 -6.37
N LEU A 42 -1.35 14.38 -5.05
CA LEU A 42 -2.42 13.62 -4.41
C LEU A 42 -3.77 14.32 -4.62
N ARG A 43 -3.89 15.62 -4.34
CA ARG A 43 -5.15 16.37 -4.58
C ARG A 43 -5.61 16.32 -6.04
N GLY A 44 -4.69 16.28 -7.00
CA GLY A 44 -4.98 16.25 -8.43
C GLY A 44 -5.50 14.92 -8.98
N ARG A 45 -5.71 13.89 -8.15
CA ARG A 45 -6.05 12.53 -8.63
C ARG A 45 -5.06 11.99 -9.67
N VAL A 46 -3.79 12.34 -9.50
CA VAL A 46 -2.72 11.99 -10.44
C VAL A 46 -2.56 10.45 -10.52
N PRO A 47 -2.34 9.88 -11.72
CA PRO A 47 -2.12 8.45 -11.88
C PRO A 47 -0.88 7.93 -11.15
N TYR A 48 -0.90 6.65 -10.76
CA TYR A 48 0.21 5.96 -10.10
C TYR A 48 1.58 6.23 -10.74
N VAL A 49 1.67 6.17 -12.08
CA VAL A 49 2.96 6.31 -12.79
C VAL A 49 3.66 7.64 -12.53
N GLU A 50 2.91 8.72 -12.36
CA GLU A 50 3.49 10.05 -12.09
C GLU A 50 3.90 10.17 -10.62
N ILE A 51 3.17 9.54 -9.70
CA ILE A 51 3.57 9.44 -8.28
C ILE A 51 4.85 8.60 -8.14
N ALA A 52 4.92 7.45 -8.81
CA ALA A 52 6.10 6.60 -8.80
C ALA A 52 7.33 7.33 -9.37
N LYS A 53 7.18 8.11 -10.45
CA LYS A 53 8.25 8.97 -10.98
C LYS A 53 8.68 10.05 -9.99
N ALA A 54 7.73 10.68 -9.31
CA ALA A 54 8.05 11.69 -8.31
C ALA A 54 8.83 11.10 -7.13
N LEU A 55 8.44 9.92 -6.64
CA LEU A 55 9.15 9.21 -5.58
C LEU A 55 10.55 8.75 -6.01
N ALA A 56 10.74 8.38 -7.27
CA ALA A 56 12.05 8.00 -7.82
C ALA A 56 12.96 9.19 -8.20
N ALA A 57 12.54 10.43 -7.95
CA ALA A 57 13.34 11.60 -8.27
C ALA A 57 14.60 11.68 -7.39
N PRO A 58 15.74 12.20 -7.90
CA PRO A 58 16.99 12.30 -7.12
C PRO A 58 16.87 13.02 -5.78
N ALA A 59 15.93 13.97 -5.67
CA ALA A 59 15.65 14.68 -4.43
C ALA A 59 15.13 13.77 -3.29
N ASN A 60 14.58 12.60 -3.63
CA ASN A 60 14.08 11.61 -2.68
C ASN A 60 15.03 10.42 -2.49
N GLU A 61 16.08 10.31 -3.32
CA GLU A 61 17.06 9.22 -3.21
C GLU A 61 17.86 9.31 -1.91
N ALA A 62 18.18 10.54 -1.50
CA ALA A 62 18.91 10.87 -0.28
C ALA A 62 18.05 10.83 1.00
N LEU A 63 16.75 10.54 0.88
CA LEU A 63 15.89 10.34 2.05
C LEU A 63 16.07 8.92 2.56
N ASP A 64 16.13 8.81 3.87
CA ASP A 64 16.05 7.56 4.61
C ASP A 64 14.59 7.04 4.50
N LYS A 65 14.43 5.81 4.00
CA LYS A 65 13.13 5.26 3.53
C LYS A 65 12.71 4.13 4.45
N PRO A 66 11.40 3.85 4.55
CA PRO A 66 10.90 2.89 5.52
C PRO A 66 11.24 1.45 5.16
N ASP A 67 11.32 0.63 6.19
CA ASP A 67 11.39 -0.82 6.15
C ASP A 67 10.00 -1.42 6.38
N VAL A 68 9.18 -1.45 5.33
CA VAL A 68 7.76 -1.80 5.45
C VAL A 68 7.53 -3.27 5.80
N LYS A 69 6.87 -3.50 6.94
CA LYS A 69 6.29 -4.79 7.35
C LYS A 69 4.82 -4.64 7.72
N GLY A 70 4.16 -5.76 8.02
CA GLY A 70 2.77 -5.69 8.48
C GLY A 70 2.03 -7.01 8.49
N ARG A 71 0.71 -6.90 8.40
CA ARG A 71 -0.20 -8.04 8.29
C ARG A 71 -1.37 -7.73 7.37
N ALA A 72 -1.85 -8.76 6.69
CA ALA A 72 -3.06 -8.70 5.89
C ALA A 72 -3.98 -9.90 6.16
N LYS A 73 -5.29 -9.69 6.06
CA LYS A 73 -6.30 -10.76 6.17
C LYS A 73 -7.54 -10.43 5.36
N ILE A 74 -8.28 -11.46 4.97
CA ILE A 74 -9.65 -11.32 4.51
C ILE A 74 -10.56 -11.16 5.73
N VAL A 75 -11.41 -10.14 5.70
CA VAL A 75 -12.49 -9.93 6.67
C VAL A 75 -13.84 -9.96 5.95
N GLY A 76 -14.88 -10.37 6.65
CA GLY A 76 -16.22 -10.57 6.09
C GLY A 76 -16.90 -11.79 6.73
N PRO A 77 -17.85 -12.44 6.03
CA PRO A 77 -18.51 -13.65 6.52
C PRO A 77 -17.54 -14.82 6.75
N MET A 78 -16.43 -14.85 6.02
CA MET A 78 -15.29 -15.72 6.28
C MET A 78 -14.07 -14.87 6.58
N GLU A 79 -13.53 -15.02 7.78
CA GLU A 79 -12.28 -14.37 8.18
C GLU A 79 -11.11 -15.32 7.95
N SER A 80 -10.07 -14.85 7.27
CA SER A 80 -8.84 -15.62 7.11
C SER A 80 -7.91 -15.41 8.30
N ALA A 81 -7.02 -16.36 8.54
CA ALA A 81 -5.87 -16.11 9.40
C ALA A 81 -5.04 -14.92 8.84
N PRO A 82 -4.46 -14.06 9.70
CA PRO A 82 -3.55 -13.02 9.26
C PRO A 82 -2.29 -13.61 8.63
N VAL A 83 -1.91 -13.07 7.48
CA VAL A 83 -0.65 -13.33 6.79
C VAL A 83 0.31 -12.20 7.11
N ARG A 84 1.56 -12.54 7.47
CA ARG A 84 2.62 -11.55 7.70
C ARG A 84 3.09 -10.98 6.36
N LEU A 85 3.35 -9.69 6.35
CA LEU A 85 3.89 -8.95 5.21
C LEU A 85 5.35 -8.61 5.50
N THR A 86 6.21 -8.88 4.52
CA THR A 86 7.61 -8.49 4.55
C THR A 86 7.92 -7.82 3.23
N GLY A 87 8.04 -6.49 3.27
CA GLY A 87 8.38 -5.67 2.12
C GLY A 87 9.87 -5.70 1.83
N GLN A 88 10.24 -5.19 0.65
CA GLN A 88 11.62 -4.81 0.39
C GLN A 88 12.01 -3.64 1.32
N SER A 89 13.14 -3.77 1.98
CA SER A 89 13.75 -2.73 2.82
C SER A 89 14.15 -1.47 2.05
N ASP A 90 14.26 -0.36 2.78
CA ASP A 90 14.69 0.96 2.31
C ASP A 90 14.00 1.36 0.99
N SER A 91 12.67 1.42 1.02
CA SER A 91 11.88 1.65 -0.20
C SER A 91 10.57 2.37 0.03
N PHE A 92 10.28 3.36 -0.83
CA PHE A 92 8.94 3.96 -0.94
C PHE A 92 7.97 3.14 -1.77
N THR A 93 8.44 2.11 -2.47
CA THR A 93 7.61 1.21 -3.28
C THR A 93 7.96 -0.25 -3.00
N PRO A 94 7.83 -0.72 -1.74
CA PRO A 94 8.21 -2.07 -1.39
C PRO A 94 7.30 -3.08 -2.07
N GLN A 95 7.91 -4.11 -2.66
CA GLN A 95 7.22 -5.31 -3.11
C GLN A 95 7.26 -6.36 -1.98
N PHE A 96 6.18 -7.09 -1.79
CA PHE A 96 6.12 -8.18 -0.83
C PHE A 96 6.68 -9.46 -1.45
N GLN A 97 7.59 -10.13 -0.73
CA GLN A 97 8.16 -11.40 -1.20
C GLN A 97 7.09 -12.50 -1.21
N GLY A 98 6.97 -13.23 -2.32
CA GLY A 98 5.97 -14.29 -2.47
C GLY A 98 4.57 -13.74 -2.19
N PRO A 99 4.05 -12.86 -3.07
CA PRO A 99 2.97 -11.93 -2.75
C PRO A 99 1.83 -12.64 -2.01
N PRO A 100 1.50 -12.20 -0.77
CA PRO A 100 0.44 -12.77 0.03
C PRO A 100 -0.80 -13.05 -0.80
N THR A 101 -1.16 -14.32 -0.87
CA THR A 101 -2.24 -14.81 -1.72
C THR A 101 -3.36 -15.33 -0.82
N PHE A 102 -4.54 -14.79 -1.02
CA PHE A 102 -5.77 -15.19 -0.34
C PHE A 102 -6.62 -15.94 -1.34
N GLU A 103 -6.88 -17.22 -1.05
CA GLU A 103 -7.65 -18.11 -1.94
C GLU A 103 -9.14 -18.16 -1.53
N ASN A 104 -10.00 -18.53 -2.47
CA ASN A 104 -11.44 -18.69 -2.23
C ASN A 104 -12.11 -17.43 -1.67
N VAL A 105 -11.62 -16.24 -2.04
CA VAL A 105 -12.20 -14.97 -1.62
C VAL A 105 -13.54 -14.80 -2.33
N PRO A 106 -14.67 -14.67 -1.60
CA PRO A 106 -15.97 -14.54 -2.24
C PRO A 106 -16.12 -13.18 -2.91
N PHE A 107 -16.62 -13.16 -4.14
CA PHE A 107 -16.91 -11.94 -4.91
C PHE A 107 -18.39 -11.54 -4.84
N ASP A 108 -19.06 -11.92 -3.76
CA ASP A 108 -20.47 -11.61 -3.47
C ASP A 108 -20.68 -10.22 -2.83
N GLY A 109 -19.61 -9.43 -2.72
CA GLY A 109 -19.64 -8.10 -2.11
C GLY A 109 -19.38 -8.08 -0.60
N SER A 110 -19.18 -9.24 0.03
CA SER A 110 -19.04 -9.35 1.49
C SER A 110 -17.60 -9.32 2.00
N ALA A 111 -16.63 -9.77 1.20
CA ALA A 111 -15.22 -9.80 1.59
C ALA A 111 -14.54 -8.43 1.48
N ARG A 112 -13.59 -8.16 2.37
CA ARG A 112 -12.63 -7.05 2.30
C ARG A 112 -11.23 -7.60 2.58
N LEU A 113 -10.20 -7.06 1.91
CA LEU A 113 -8.81 -7.30 2.29
C LEU A 113 -8.40 -6.19 3.26
N ALA A 114 -8.20 -6.52 4.52
CA ALA A 114 -7.71 -5.61 5.54
C ALA A 114 -6.19 -5.71 5.66
N VAL A 115 -5.51 -4.56 5.66
CA VAL A 115 -4.05 -4.44 5.71
C VAL A 115 -3.66 -3.44 6.78
N GLU A 116 -2.62 -3.78 7.53
CA GLU A 116 -1.99 -2.92 8.54
C GLU A 116 -0.48 -2.98 8.32
N LEU A 117 0.14 -1.80 8.22
CA LEU A 117 1.54 -1.63 7.91
C LEU A 117 2.26 -0.84 9.00
N LEU A 118 3.50 -1.24 9.22
CA LEU A 118 4.43 -0.67 10.18
C LEU A 118 5.78 -0.46 9.49
N ASP A 119 6.53 0.49 10.00
CA ASP A 119 7.94 0.67 9.73
C ASP A 119 8.75 -0.19 10.69
N ASP A 120 9.75 -0.93 10.20
CA ASP A 120 10.57 -1.86 10.99
C ASP A 120 11.79 -1.16 11.58
N ASP A 121 11.59 -0.50 12.71
CA ASP A 121 12.65 0.18 13.43
C ASP A 121 13.36 -0.71 14.46
N MET A 122 14.62 -0.39 14.76
CA MET A 122 15.41 -1.13 15.76
C MET A 122 14.85 -1.03 17.20
N VAL A 123 14.06 0.01 17.50
CA VAL A 123 13.60 0.32 18.87
C VAL A 123 12.11 0.08 19.02
N ASP A 124 11.28 0.79 18.24
CA ASP A 124 9.82 0.68 18.27
C ASP A 124 9.27 0.88 16.87
N ASP A 125 8.46 -0.08 16.40
CA ASP A 125 7.83 -0.01 15.07
C ASP A 125 6.88 1.19 14.96
N ASP A 126 7.11 2.06 13.97
CA ASP A 126 6.23 3.18 13.72
C ASP A 126 5.02 2.80 12.85
N PRO A 127 3.78 3.20 13.21
CA PRO A 127 2.63 2.96 12.36
C PRO A 127 2.72 3.72 11.03
N ILE A 128 2.67 2.98 9.92
CA ILE A 128 2.55 3.57 8.57
C ILE A 128 1.08 3.84 8.26
N GLY A 129 0.20 2.88 8.56
CA GLY A 129 -1.23 3.03 8.34
C GLY A 129 -1.96 1.70 8.17
N SER A 130 -3.29 1.80 8.14
CA SER A 130 -4.17 0.66 7.89
C SER A 130 -5.22 1.02 6.84
N PHE A 131 -5.49 0.11 5.92
CA PHE A 131 -6.48 0.30 4.87
C PHE A 131 -7.24 -0.99 4.59
N GLN A 132 -8.40 -0.84 3.94
CA GLN A 132 -9.20 -1.96 3.47
C GLN A 132 -9.50 -1.79 1.98
N LEU A 133 -9.39 -2.88 1.24
CA LEU A 133 -9.81 -2.97 -0.16
C LEU A 133 -11.10 -3.77 -0.23
N GLY A 134 -12.10 -3.21 -0.89
CA GLY A 134 -13.42 -3.78 -1.01
C GLY A 134 -13.72 -4.41 -2.35
N PRO A 135 -15.01 -4.77 -2.55
CA PRO A 135 -15.47 -5.47 -3.75
C PRO A 135 -15.25 -4.65 -5.00
N ASP A 136 -15.38 -3.33 -4.92
CA ASP A 136 -15.20 -2.43 -6.06
C ASP A 136 -13.73 -2.42 -6.48
N GLU A 137 -12.79 -2.27 -5.55
CA GLU A 137 -11.36 -2.31 -5.83
C GLU A 137 -10.92 -3.70 -6.35
N MET A 138 -11.45 -4.78 -5.77
CA MET A 138 -11.19 -6.14 -6.24
C MET A 138 -11.77 -6.40 -7.63
N LEU A 139 -12.96 -5.85 -7.94
CA LEU A 139 -13.58 -5.94 -9.26
C LEU A 139 -12.77 -5.21 -10.32
N GLU A 140 -12.26 -4.03 -10.00
CA GLU A 140 -11.40 -3.25 -10.88
C GLU A 140 -10.09 -4.00 -11.17
N ALA A 141 -9.44 -4.55 -10.14
CA ALA A 141 -8.25 -5.37 -10.29
C ALA A 141 -8.51 -6.65 -11.12
N PHE A 142 -9.65 -7.31 -10.92
CA PHE A 142 -10.05 -8.46 -11.72
C PHE A 142 -10.23 -8.10 -13.19
N ARG A 143 -10.91 -6.98 -13.47
CA ARG A 143 -11.14 -6.47 -14.83
C ARG A 143 -9.84 -6.04 -15.52
N ALA A 144 -8.86 -5.54 -14.77
CA ALA A 144 -7.55 -5.16 -15.30
C ALA A 144 -6.76 -6.38 -15.80
N GLY A 145 -6.97 -7.57 -15.21
CA GLY A 145 -6.30 -8.82 -15.59
C GLY A 145 -4.79 -8.84 -15.33
N ASN A 146 -4.27 -7.83 -14.64
CA ASN A 146 -2.87 -7.66 -14.25
C ASN A 146 -2.79 -6.95 -12.89
N VAL A 147 -1.59 -6.54 -12.48
CA VAL A 147 -1.41 -5.78 -11.23
C VAL A 147 -2.06 -4.39 -11.37
N HIS A 148 -3.03 -4.14 -10.51
CA HIS A 148 -3.81 -2.91 -10.45
C HIS A 148 -3.41 -2.08 -9.22
N GLN A 149 -3.26 -0.77 -9.42
CA GLN A 149 -2.82 0.17 -8.40
C GLN A 149 -4.05 0.85 -7.79
N VAL A 150 -4.42 0.42 -6.61
CA VAL A 150 -5.57 0.94 -5.88
C VAL A 150 -5.12 2.06 -4.97
N ARG A 151 -5.77 3.21 -5.07
CA ARG A 151 -5.43 4.38 -4.26
C ARG A 151 -6.04 4.26 -2.85
N VAL A 152 -5.22 4.45 -1.81
CA VAL A 152 -5.61 4.23 -0.40
C VAL A 152 -5.23 5.39 0.55
N ASP A 153 -4.69 6.48 0.02
CA ASP A 153 -4.18 7.64 0.79
C ASP A 153 -5.21 8.26 1.74
N SER A 154 -6.48 8.28 1.36
CA SER A 154 -7.56 8.81 2.22
C SER A 154 -7.83 7.95 3.45
N GLN A 155 -7.42 6.68 3.46
CA GLN A 155 -7.59 5.76 4.60
C GLN A 155 -6.42 5.83 5.59
N THR A 156 -5.27 6.36 5.15
CA THR A 156 -4.00 6.29 5.90
C THR A 156 -3.38 7.66 6.14
N ASN A 157 -4.18 8.74 6.17
CA ASN A 157 -3.70 10.12 6.30
C ASN A 157 -2.58 10.50 5.30
N GLY A 158 -2.61 9.92 4.10
CA GLY A 158 -1.60 10.15 3.07
C GLY A 158 -0.28 9.40 3.23
N GLN A 159 -0.12 8.53 4.24
CA GLN A 159 1.13 7.78 4.43
C GLN A 159 1.26 6.57 3.48
N VAL A 160 0.17 5.87 3.14
CA VAL A 160 0.14 4.85 2.08
C VAL A 160 -0.64 5.40 0.90
N LEU A 161 0.02 5.55 -0.25
CA LEU A 161 -0.57 6.16 -1.44
C LEU A 161 -1.36 5.15 -2.27
N PHE A 162 -0.76 3.98 -2.51
CA PHE A 162 -1.35 2.93 -3.34
C PHE A 162 -1.08 1.54 -2.76
N ALA A 163 -2.00 0.63 -3.00
CA ALA A 163 -1.82 -0.80 -2.84
C ALA A 163 -1.83 -1.48 -4.23
N ALA A 164 -0.81 -2.29 -4.49
CA ALA A 164 -0.69 -3.04 -5.74
C ALA A 164 -1.32 -4.42 -5.56
N ILE A 165 -2.45 -4.68 -6.21
CA ILE A 165 -3.16 -5.95 -6.11
C ILE A 165 -3.42 -6.60 -7.46
N SER A 166 -3.56 -7.92 -7.49
CA SER A 166 -4.15 -8.62 -8.63
C SER A 166 -5.23 -9.57 -8.16
N VAL A 167 -6.27 -9.74 -8.98
CA VAL A 167 -7.38 -10.64 -8.68
C VAL A 167 -7.58 -11.59 -9.85
N LEU A 168 -7.63 -12.88 -9.57
CA LEU A 168 -7.81 -13.95 -10.54
C LEU A 168 -9.05 -14.77 -10.20
N ALA A 169 -9.75 -15.27 -11.21
CA ALA A 169 -10.77 -16.29 -10.99
C ALA A 169 -10.11 -17.60 -10.54
N ASP A 170 -10.81 -18.32 -9.68
CA ASP A 170 -10.52 -19.73 -9.39
C ASP A 170 -11.29 -20.65 -10.36
#